data_AF-A0A0S1AZU8-F1
#
_entry.id   AF-A0A0S1AZU8-F1
#
_cell.length_a   1.000
_cell.length_b   1.000
_cell.length_c   1.000
_cell.angle_alpha   90.00
_cell.angle_beta   90.00
_cell.angle_gamma   90.00
#
_symmetry.space_group_name_H-M   'P 1'
#
loop_
_entity.id
_entity.type
_entity.pdbx_description
1 polymer ?
#
loop_
_entity_poly.entity_id
_entity_poly.type
_entity_poly.pdbx_seq_one_letter_code
_entity_poly.pdbx_strand_id
1 'polypeptide(L)'
;MTPHTLDDLGLPGAVYLWALLHAQQHRLALAPTADLAMEALMVLASHQIVALPEDGSGSAIGQRQTPIEGIAWRWIWRAYHADSALRAVEDFLTSVPRDDLVLTLGAALWQRLVRDEAQAFYAEQLARCQFDAHWQQDMAFAQRLSKLSLSASQWRYCAWAAVRQGATLARQGNLPASRVREGMYREILRRAAAVAAGRYGRCGFTPPSAQPPTAMAQGLACQWFNLGPAYWTALPSTEALQPRFVTSG
;
A
#
# COMPACT_ATOMS: atom_id res chain seq x y z
N MET A 1 -6.79 -23.76 6.98
CA MET A 1 -5.97 -24.74 7.72
C MET A 1 -5.02 -23.95 8.60
N THR A 2 -4.85 -24.32 9.88
CA THR A 2 -3.89 -23.65 10.77
C THR A 2 -2.47 -24.04 10.35
N PRO A 3 -1.58 -23.10 10.01
CA PRO A 3 -0.21 -23.42 9.67
C PRO A 3 0.55 -23.86 10.93
N HIS A 4 1.41 -24.86 10.81
CA HIS A 4 2.28 -25.32 11.88
C HIS A 4 3.64 -24.62 11.85
N THR A 5 4.02 -24.09 10.69
CA THR A 5 5.27 -23.38 10.42
C THR A 5 5.02 -22.13 9.57
N LEU A 6 6.06 -21.31 9.35
CA LEU A 6 5.99 -20.17 8.43
C LEU A 6 5.94 -20.62 6.97
N ASP A 7 6.53 -21.78 6.65
CA ASP A 7 6.42 -22.40 5.33
C ASP A 7 4.95 -22.73 4.99
N ASP A 8 4.20 -23.26 5.95
CA ASP A 8 2.76 -23.57 5.78
C ASP A 8 1.88 -22.33 5.61
N LEU A 9 2.29 -21.20 6.19
CA LEU A 9 1.61 -19.92 6.02
C LEU A 9 1.83 -19.36 4.61
N GLY A 10 2.94 -19.74 3.99
CA GLY A 10 3.35 -19.25 2.68
C GLY A 10 3.81 -17.80 2.71
N LEU A 11 4.50 -17.42 1.64
CA LEU A 11 5.14 -16.12 1.53
C LEU A 11 4.19 -14.92 1.62
N PRO A 12 3.02 -14.89 0.94
CA PRO A 12 2.07 -13.77 1.11
C PRO A 12 1.57 -13.62 2.55
N GLY A 13 1.25 -14.74 3.22
CA GLY A 13 0.82 -14.73 4.61
C GLY A 13 1.93 -14.26 5.56
N ALA A 14 3.17 -14.67 5.33
CA ALA A 14 4.33 -14.20 6.08
C ALA A 14 4.56 -12.69 5.93
N VAL A 15 4.39 -12.14 4.72
CA VAL A 15 4.49 -10.69 4.50
C VAL A 15 3.40 -9.93 5.24
N TYR A 16 2.15 -10.40 5.22
CA TYR A 16 1.05 -9.78 5.97
C TYR A 16 1.28 -9.87 7.49
N LEU A 17 1.79 -11.00 7.97
CA LEU A 17 2.11 -11.18 9.38
C LEU A 17 3.24 -10.25 9.82
N TRP A 18 4.31 -10.15 9.03
CA TRP A 18 5.40 -9.21 9.26
C TRP A 18 4.85 -7.79 9.35
N ALA A 19 4.02 -7.39 8.37
CA ALA A 19 3.48 -6.04 8.32
C ALA A 19 2.59 -5.72 9.53
N LEU A 20 1.77 -6.68 9.99
CA LEU A 20 0.93 -6.50 11.18
C LEU A 20 1.78 -6.28 12.45
N LEU A 21 2.78 -7.13 12.66
CA LEU A 21 3.64 -7.08 13.84
C LEU A 21 4.54 -5.84 13.82
N HIS A 22 5.12 -5.52 12.66
CA HIS A 22 5.92 -4.33 12.44
C HIS A 22 5.11 -3.04 12.63
N ALA A 23 3.89 -2.99 12.09
CA ALA A 23 2.97 -1.89 12.31
C ALA A 23 2.71 -1.68 13.81
N GLN A 24 2.40 -2.76 14.53
CA GLN A 24 2.13 -2.71 15.97
C GLN A 24 3.32 -2.18 16.77
N GLN A 25 4.53 -2.64 16.47
CA GLN A 25 5.76 -2.25 17.18
C GLN A 25 6.15 -0.80 16.90
N HIS A 26 5.99 -0.34 15.65
CA HIS A 26 6.44 0.99 15.22
C HIS A 26 5.33 2.03 15.14
N ARG A 27 4.10 1.68 15.54
CA ARG A 27 2.90 2.53 15.43
C ARG A 27 2.67 3.08 14.03
N LEU A 28 2.80 2.22 13.02
CA LEU A 28 2.57 2.56 11.62
C LEU A 28 1.17 2.13 11.18
N ALA A 29 0.69 2.72 10.09
CA ALA A 29 -0.40 2.13 9.34
C ALA A 29 0.03 0.77 8.78
N LEU A 30 -0.85 -0.21 8.83
CA LEU A 30 -0.60 -1.53 8.26
C LEU A 30 -0.43 -1.43 6.74
N ALA A 31 -1.36 -0.76 6.07
CA ALA A 31 -1.43 -0.65 4.62
C ALA A 31 -1.82 0.77 4.18
N PRO A 32 -1.62 1.16 2.90
CA PRO A 32 -2.02 2.49 2.43
C PRO A 32 -3.53 2.78 2.57
N THR A 33 -4.38 1.77 2.46
CA THR A 33 -5.83 1.90 2.60
C THR A 33 -6.36 0.94 3.67
N ALA A 34 -7.45 1.33 4.34
CA ALA A 34 -8.14 0.49 5.32
C ALA A 34 -8.65 -0.82 4.71
N ASP A 35 -9.08 -0.81 3.44
CA ASP A 35 -9.52 -2.00 2.72
C ASP A 35 -8.38 -3.03 2.60
N LEU A 36 -7.17 -2.59 2.22
CA LEU A 36 -6.01 -3.50 2.13
C LEU A 36 -5.55 -3.97 3.51
N ALA A 37 -5.63 -3.12 4.55
CA ALA A 37 -5.34 -3.52 5.92
C ALA A 37 -6.30 -4.61 6.40
N MET A 38 -7.60 -4.46 6.12
CA MET A 38 -8.61 -5.47 6.42
C MET A 38 -8.40 -6.75 5.60
N GLU A 39 -8.08 -6.64 4.31
CA GLU A 39 -7.75 -7.79 3.45
C GLU A 39 -6.59 -8.61 4.03
N ALA A 40 -5.51 -7.96 4.45
CA ALA A 40 -4.36 -8.61 5.09
C ALA A 40 -4.77 -9.33 6.39
N LEU A 41 -5.57 -8.68 7.24
CA LEU A 41 -6.09 -9.28 8.46
C LEU A 41 -7.02 -10.46 8.21
N MET A 42 -7.89 -10.38 7.20
CA MET A 42 -8.77 -11.49 6.80
C MET A 42 -7.98 -12.70 6.30
N VAL A 43 -6.88 -12.48 5.56
CA VAL A 43 -5.99 -13.57 5.15
C VAL A 43 -5.33 -14.20 6.38
N LEU A 44 -4.78 -13.41 7.31
CA LEU A 44 -4.22 -13.95 8.54
C LEU A 44 -5.27 -14.68 9.39
N ALA A 45 -6.53 -14.23 9.37
CA ALA A 45 -7.63 -14.88 10.07
C ALA A 45 -8.05 -16.20 9.42
N SER A 46 -8.05 -16.29 8.09
CA SER A 46 -8.37 -17.54 7.38
C SER A 46 -7.31 -18.64 7.64
N HIS A 47 -6.06 -18.22 7.89
CA HIS A 47 -4.97 -19.08 8.37
C HIS A 47 -5.00 -19.30 9.89
N GLN A 48 -5.98 -18.75 10.61
CA GLN A 48 -6.08 -18.86 12.07
C GLN A 48 -4.82 -18.38 12.82
N ILE A 49 -4.16 -17.34 12.29
CA ILE A 49 -3.07 -16.64 12.96
C ILE A 49 -3.62 -15.63 13.94
N VAL A 50 -4.63 -14.89 13.48
CA VAL A 50 -5.37 -13.90 14.26
C VAL A 50 -6.87 -14.21 14.22
N ALA A 51 -7.60 -13.72 15.20
CA ALA A 51 -9.05 -13.66 15.19
C ALA A 51 -9.49 -12.21 15.06
N LEU A 52 -10.43 -11.94 14.16
CA LEU A 52 -11.15 -10.68 14.11
C LEU A 52 -12.39 -10.80 15.00
N PRO A 53 -12.70 -9.81 15.86
CA PRO A 53 -13.88 -9.88 16.70
C PRO A 53 -15.15 -9.89 15.84
N GLU A 54 -16.11 -10.73 16.21
CA GLU A 54 -17.47 -10.62 15.67
C GLU A 54 -18.15 -9.39 16.28
N ASP A 55 -18.90 -8.67 15.46
CA ASP A 55 -19.62 -7.45 15.84
C ASP A 55 -20.34 -7.65 17.18
N GLY A 56 -19.95 -6.87 18.20
CA GLY A 56 -20.63 -6.83 19.51
C GLY A 56 -20.02 -7.69 20.62
N SER A 57 -18.93 -8.42 20.39
CA SER A 57 -18.23 -9.11 21.49
C SER A 57 -17.29 -8.16 22.26
N GLY A 58 -17.69 -7.81 23.48
CA GLY A 58 -16.97 -6.90 24.37
C GLY A 58 -15.51 -7.30 24.62
N SER A 59 -14.70 -6.31 25.00
CA SER A 59 -13.24 -6.38 25.22
C SER A 59 -12.74 -7.73 25.73
N ALA A 60 -12.32 -8.60 24.79
CA ALA A 60 -11.76 -9.90 25.12
C ALA A 60 -10.31 -9.72 25.60
N ILE A 61 -9.89 -10.51 26.59
CA ILE A 61 -8.49 -10.53 27.06
C ILE A 61 -7.56 -10.80 25.87
N GLY A 62 -6.53 -9.97 25.71
CA GLY A 62 -5.54 -10.09 24.63
C GLY A 62 -5.96 -9.48 23.29
N GLN A 63 -7.07 -8.74 23.24
CA GLN A 63 -7.46 -7.95 22.07
C GLN A 63 -6.47 -6.80 21.84
N ARG A 64 -6.09 -6.59 20.58
CA ARG A 64 -5.22 -5.52 20.09
C ARG A 64 -5.97 -4.76 19.00
N GLN A 65 -5.47 -3.57 18.65
CA GLN A 65 -5.97 -2.78 17.52
C GLN A 65 -4.80 -2.38 16.63
N THR A 66 -5.01 -2.34 15.31
CA THR A 66 -4.01 -1.75 14.42
C THR A 66 -3.83 -0.27 14.78
N PRO A 67 -2.58 0.26 14.81
CA PRO A 67 -2.32 1.56 15.42
C PRO A 67 -3.00 2.75 14.73
N ILE A 68 -3.18 2.70 13.41
CA ILE A 68 -3.73 3.81 12.63
C ILE A 68 -5.15 3.51 12.15
N GLU A 69 -5.42 2.31 11.62
CA GLU A 69 -6.74 1.96 11.10
C GLU A 69 -7.74 1.62 12.23
N GLY A 70 -7.26 1.33 13.45
CA GLY A 70 -8.11 1.01 14.60
C GLY A 70 -8.83 -0.33 14.47
N ILE A 71 -8.39 -1.21 13.56
CA ILE A 71 -9.03 -2.51 13.32
C ILE A 71 -8.68 -3.44 14.46
N ALA A 72 -9.68 -3.96 15.15
CA ALA A 72 -9.49 -4.87 16.28
C ALA A 72 -9.12 -6.29 15.81
N TRP A 73 -8.18 -6.93 16.52
CA TRP A 73 -7.73 -8.29 16.24
C TRP A 73 -7.17 -8.94 17.51
N ARG A 74 -7.00 -10.27 17.50
CA ARG A 74 -6.42 -11.03 18.62
C ARG A 74 -5.49 -12.10 18.10
N TRP A 75 -4.33 -12.27 18.72
CA TRP A 75 -3.42 -13.37 18.41
C TRP A 75 -4.03 -14.72 18.82
N ILE A 76 -4.04 -15.69 17.91
CA ILE A 76 -4.51 -17.06 18.19
C ILE A 76 -3.57 -18.15 17.67
N TRP A 77 -2.48 -17.78 17.00
CA TRP A 77 -1.55 -18.75 16.47
C TRP A 77 -0.84 -19.49 17.62
N ARG A 78 -0.95 -20.82 17.63
CA ARG A 78 -0.36 -21.66 18.69
C ARG A 78 1.09 -22.05 18.43
N ALA A 79 1.53 -22.07 17.17
CA ALA A 79 2.88 -22.46 16.82
C ALA A 79 3.93 -21.41 17.23
N TYR A 80 3.51 -20.14 17.34
CA TYR A 80 4.37 -19.03 17.71
C TYR A 80 3.74 -18.17 18.79
N HIS A 81 4.55 -17.67 19.72
CA HIS A 81 4.14 -16.59 20.62
C HIS A 81 4.18 -15.25 19.87
N ALA A 82 3.21 -14.38 20.16
CA ALA A 82 3.10 -13.08 19.51
C ALA A 82 4.39 -12.24 19.60
N ASP A 83 5.08 -12.31 20.75
CA ASP A 83 6.23 -11.47 21.04
C ASP A 83 7.52 -11.97 20.37
N SER A 84 7.58 -13.24 19.96
CA SER A 84 8.73 -13.81 19.23
C SER A 84 8.48 -13.99 17.74
N ALA A 85 7.22 -13.88 17.29
CA ALA A 85 6.83 -14.13 15.91
C ALA A 85 7.48 -13.18 14.91
N LEU A 86 7.67 -11.90 15.25
CA LEU A 86 8.23 -10.91 14.32
C LEU A 86 9.61 -11.33 13.82
N ARG A 87 10.52 -11.65 14.75
CA ARG A 87 11.88 -12.08 14.41
C ARG A 87 11.88 -13.37 13.59
N ALA A 88 11.04 -14.34 13.95
CA ALA A 88 10.93 -15.59 13.19
C ALA A 88 10.47 -15.35 11.74
N VAL A 89 9.53 -14.41 11.55
CA VAL A 89 9.06 -14.01 10.21
C VAL A 89 10.16 -13.29 9.43
N GLU A 90 10.93 -12.42 10.07
CA GLU A 90 12.08 -11.73 9.46
C GLU A 90 13.15 -12.71 8.98
N ASP A 91 13.50 -13.69 9.83
CA ASP A 91 14.45 -14.75 9.50
C ASP A 91 13.93 -15.59 8.32
N PHE A 92 12.64 -15.96 8.34
CA PHE A 92 12.00 -16.67 7.23
C PHE A 92 12.05 -15.88 5.93
N LEU A 93 11.59 -14.62 5.90
CA LEU A 93 11.57 -13.79 4.69
C LEU A 93 12.97 -13.56 4.12
N THR A 94 14.00 -13.50 4.97
CA THR A 94 15.41 -13.39 4.56
C THR A 94 15.93 -14.69 3.95
N SER A 95 15.44 -15.85 4.43
CA SER A 95 15.85 -17.17 3.95
C SER A 95 15.26 -17.56 2.59
N VAL A 96 14.15 -16.92 2.19
CA VAL A 96 13.44 -17.22 0.92
C VAL A 96 14.30 -16.83 -0.29
N PRO A 97 14.64 -17.78 -1.19
CA PRO A 97 15.38 -17.50 -2.41
C PRO A 97 14.62 -16.54 -3.33
N ARG A 98 15.32 -15.58 -3.95
CA ARG A 98 14.72 -14.62 -4.90
C ARG A 98 14.61 -15.21 -6.30
N ASP A 99 13.80 -16.26 -6.44
CA ASP A 99 13.47 -16.86 -7.72
C ASP A 99 12.39 -16.08 -8.49
N ASP A 100 12.06 -16.53 -9.70
CA ASP A 100 11.09 -15.88 -10.57
C ASP A 100 9.69 -15.78 -9.94
N LEU A 101 9.29 -16.77 -9.13
CA LEU A 101 8.01 -16.76 -8.43
C LEU A 101 7.99 -15.64 -7.38
N VAL A 102 9.04 -15.53 -6.59
CA VAL A 102 9.21 -14.48 -5.57
C VAL A 102 9.25 -13.09 -6.19
N LEU A 103 9.99 -12.91 -7.28
CA LEU A 103 10.03 -11.65 -8.02
C LEU A 103 8.64 -11.29 -8.57
N THR A 104 7.90 -12.25 -9.10
CA THR A 104 6.54 -12.05 -9.64
C THR A 104 5.57 -11.64 -8.52
N LEU A 105 5.60 -12.32 -7.38
CA LEU A 105 4.78 -11.98 -6.23
C LEU A 105 5.15 -10.60 -5.66
N GLY A 106 6.44 -10.29 -5.56
CA GLY A 106 6.93 -8.98 -5.14
C GLY A 106 6.47 -7.86 -6.08
N ALA A 107 6.55 -8.07 -7.39
CA ALA A 107 6.12 -7.08 -8.39
C ALA A 107 4.61 -6.85 -8.33
N ALA A 108 3.82 -7.92 -8.18
CA ALA A 108 2.37 -7.84 -8.01
C ALA A 108 1.98 -7.09 -6.72
N LEU A 109 2.64 -7.40 -5.60
CA LEU A 109 2.43 -6.69 -4.34
C LEU A 109 2.83 -5.21 -4.47
N TRP A 110 3.97 -4.92 -5.10
CA TRP A 110 4.41 -3.54 -5.32
C TRP A 110 3.40 -2.76 -6.18
N GLN A 111 2.90 -3.36 -7.25
CA GLN A 111 1.89 -2.75 -8.10
C GLN A 111 0.60 -2.45 -7.31
N ARG A 112 0.18 -3.37 -6.44
CA ARG A 112 -0.98 -3.16 -5.54
C ARG A 112 -0.72 -2.01 -4.57
N LEU A 113 0.43 -2.00 -3.90
CA LEU A 113 0.82 -0.94 -2.96
C LEU A 113 0.89 0.44 -3.61
N VAL A 114 1.45 0.54 -4.83
CA VAL A 114 1.47 1.79 -5.60
C VAL A 114 0.04 2.29 -5.89
N ARG A 115 -0.88 1.37 -6.21
CA ARG A 115 -2.28 1.73 -6.47
C ARG A 115 -2.96 2.29 -5.24
N ASP A 116 -2.84 1.59 -4.12
CA ASP A 116 -3.47 1.98 -2.86
C ASP A 116 -2.81 3.24 -2.26
N GLU A 117 -1.50 3.42 -2.40
CA GLU A 117 -0.78 4.67 -2.07
C GLU A 117 -1.32 5.86 -2.86
N ALA A 118 -1.58 5.70 -4.16
CA ALA A 118 -2.15 6.77 -4.97
C ALA A 118 -3.56 7.16 -4.49
N GLN A 119 -4.39 6.18 -4.14
CA GLN A 119 -5.72 6.40 -3.60
C GLN A 119 -5.65 7.13 -2.25
N ALA A 120 -4.80 6.66 -1.33
CA ALA A 120 -4.61 7.26 -0.02
C ALA A 120 -4.10 8.70 -0.12
N PHE A 121 -3.10 8.95 -0.98
CA PHE A 121 -2.59 10.29 -1.23
C PHE A 121 -3.64 11.20 -1.86
N TYR A 122 -4.47 10.67 -2.78
CA TYR A 122 -5.57 11.44 -3.36
C TYR A 122 -6.61 11.83 -2.30
N ALA A 123 -6.96 10.92 -1.38
CA ALA A 123 -7.83 11.21 -0.23
C ALA A 123 -7.24 12.32 0.67
N GLU A 124 -5.94 12.28 0.93
CA GLU A 124 -5.25 13.35 1.68
C GLU A 124 -5.37 14.71 0.96
N GLN A 125 -5.16 14.74 -0.36
CA GLN A 125 -5.31 15.98 -1.13
C GLN A 125 -6.76 16.48 -1.14
N LEU A 126 -7.74 15.57 -1.28
CA LEU A 126 -9.17 15.91 -1.21
C LEU A 126 -9.50 16.58 0.13
N ALA A 127 -9.07 15.97 1.24
CA ALA A 127 -9.29 16.50 2.59
C ALA A 127 -8.67 17.90 2.78
N ARG A 128 -7.44 18.11 2.30
CA ARG A 128 -6.76 19.42 2.34
C ARG A 128 -7.53 20.52 1.60
N CYS A 129 -8.29 20.16 0.57
CA CYS A 129 -9.12 21.09 -0.19
C CYS A 129 -10.61 21.03 0.18
N GLN A 130 -10.96 20.35 1.29
CA GLN A 130 -12.33 20.22 1.81
C GLN A 130 -13.30 19.58 0.81
N PHE A 131 -12.80 18.70 -0.07
CA PHE A 131 -13.65 17.84 -0.90
C PHE A 131 -14.09 16.59 -0.13
N ASP A 132 -15.16 15.96 -0.59
CA ASP A 132 -15.62 14.68 -0.04
C ASP A 132 -14.56 13.60 -0.23
N ALA A 133 -14.14 12.99 0.88
CA ALA A 133 -13.13 11.94 0.92
C ALA A 133 -13.54 10.69 0.13
N HIS A 134 -14.86 10.41 -0.02
CA HIS A 134 -15.33 9.26 -0.80
C HIS A 134 -14.96 9.33 -2.28
N TRP A 135 -14.65 10.52 -2.80
CA TRP A 135 -14.19 10.68 -4.18
C TRP A 135 -12.84 10.01 -4.43
N GLN A 136 -12.14 9.58 -3.39
CA GLN A 136 -10.90 8.80 -3.53
C GLN A 136 -11.03 7.58 -4.45
N GLN A 137 -12.23 6.98 -4.53
CA GLN A 137 -12.54 5.85 -5.41
C GLN A 137 -12.30 6.16 -6.90
N ASP A 138 -12.39 7.42 -7.30
CA ASP A 138 -12.12 7.86 -8.68
C ASP A 138 -10.67 7.55 -9.11
N MET A 139 -9.72 7.56 -8.16
CA MET A 139 -8.34 7.14 -8.43
C MET A 139 -8.27 5.65 -8.77
N ALA A 140 -8.92 4.80 -7.99
CA ALA A 140 -8.96 3.36 -8.24
C ALA A 140 -9.61 3.04 -9.59
N PHE A 141 -10.70 3.74 -9.95
CA PHE A 141 -11.33 3.63 -11.27
C PHE A 141 -10.39 4.07 -12.39
N ALA A 142 -9.71 5.21 -12.25
CA ALA A 142 -8.78 5.71 -13.26
C ALA A 142 -7.62 4.74 -13.52
N GLN A 143 -7.04 4.17 -12.46
CA GLN A 143 -5.99 3.16 -12.56
C GLN A 143 -6.48 1.89 -13.27
N ARG A 144 -7.66 1.39 -12.89
CA ARG A 144 -8.26 0.19 -13.49
C ARG A 144 -8.59 0.37 -14.97
N LEU A 145 -9.15 1.53 -15.35
CA LEU A 145 -9.60 1.80 -16.72
C LEU A 145 -8.44 2.13 -17.66
N SER A 146 -7.45 2.88 -17.19
CA SER A 146 -6.31 3.27 -18.02
C SER A 146 -5.33 2.12 -18.27
N LYS A 147 -5.24 1.15 -17.35
CA LYS A 147 -4.24 0.06 -17.36
C LYS A 147 -2.79 0.55 -17.52
N LEU A 148 -2.53 1.81 -17.20
CA LEU A 148 -1.20 2.41 -17.30
C LEU A 148 -0.36 1.99 -16.09
N SER A 149 0.90 1.64 -16.34
CA SER A 149 1.88 1.44 -15.28
C SER A 149 2.64 2.75 -15.06
N LEU A 150 2.49 3.31 -13.85
CA LEU A 150 3.20 4.50 -13.39
C LEU A 150 3.80 4.21 -12.01
N SER A 151 4.87 4.90 -11.67
CA SER A 151 5.47 4.85 -10.33
C SER A 151 4.58 5.51 -9.28
N ALA A 152 4.81 5.24 -7.99
CA ALA A 152 4.06 5.89 -6.90
C ALA A 152 4.14 7.42 -6.99
N SER A 153 5.33 7.98 -7.20
CA SER A 153 5.53 9.43 -7.31
C SER A 153 4.72 10.05 -8.48
N GLN A 154 4.64 9.36 -9.61
CA GLN A 154 3.88 9.79 -10.78
C GLN A 154 2.37 9.73 -10.55
N TRP A 155 1.87 8.69 -9.89
CA TRP A 155 0.47 8.64 -9.50
C TRP A 155 0.11 9.74 -8.49
N ARG A 156 0.99 10.02 -7.51
CA ARG A 156 0.83 11.14 -6.59
C ARG A 156 0.80 12.49 -7.32
N TYR A 157 1.62 12.67 -8.35
CA TYR A 157 1.55 13.85 -9.22
C TYR A 157 0.19 13.99 -9.90
N CYS A 158 -0.36 12.91 -10.46
CA CYS A 158 -1.67 12.92 -11.09
C CYS A 158 -2.78 13.28 -10.09
N ALA A 159 -2.74 12.70 -8.88
CA ALA A 159 -3.67 13.00 -7.79
C ALA A 159 -3.65 14.49 -7.39
N TRP A 160 -2.46 15.03 -7.12
CA TRP A 160 -2.28 16.43 -6.76
C TRP A 160 -2.77 17.38 -7.86
N ALA A 161 -2.41 17.11 -9.12
CA ALA A 161 -2.80 17.94 -10.26
C ALA A 161 -4.33 17.97 -10.40
N ALA A 162 -4.98 16.82 -10.24
CA ALA A 162 -6.43 16.71 -10.28
C ALA A 162 -7.11 17.54 -9.19
N VAL A 163 -6.68 17.42 -7.92
CA VAL A 163 -7.27 18.22 -6.83
C VAL A 163 -7.03 19.71 -7.02
N ARG A 164 -5.84 20.12 -7.49
CA ARG A 164 -5.55 21.55 -7.78
C ARG A 164 -6.45 22.11 -8.89
N GLN A 165 -6.69 21.32 -9.94
CA GLN A 165 -7.64 21.67 -11.00
C GLN A 165 -9.05 21.80 -10.42
N GLY A 166 -9.50 20.83 -9.61
CA GLY A 166 -10.80 20.85 -8.94
C GLY A 166 -10.99 22.08 -8.04
N ALA A 167 -10.00 22.40 -7.21
CA ALA A 167 -10.01 23.59 -6.35
C ALA A 167 -10.12 24.88 -7.17
N THR A 168 -9.45 24.94 -8.33
CA THR A 168 -9.57 26.09 -9.24
C THR A 168 -10.97 26.22 -9.81
N LEU A 169 -11.57 25.11 -10.28
CA LEU A 169 -12.93 25.07 -10.81
C LEU A 169 -13.97 25.45 -9.74
N ALA A 170 -13.82 24.94 -8.51
CA ALA A 170 -14.72 25.26 -7.41
C ALA A 170 -14.68 26.75 -7.04
N ARG A 171 -13.50 27.37 -7.05
CA ARG A 171 -13.34 28.81 -6.75
C ARG A 171 -13.90 29.74 -7.82
N GLN A 172 -14.10 29.28 -9.05
CA GLN A 172 -14.74 30.05 -10.11
C GLN A 172 -16.27 30.18 -9.94
N GLY A 173 -16.86 29.53 -8.92
CA GLY A 173 -18.12 29.93 -8.30
C GLY A 173 -19.42 29.45 -8.93
N ASN A 174 -19.39 28.78 -10.10
CA ASN A 174 -20.62 28.48 -10.87
C ASN A 174 -20.82 27.00 -11.23
N LEU A 175 -20.00 26.08 -10.72
CA LEU A 175 -20.10 24.66 -11.06
C LEU A 175 -20.64 23.83 -9.89
N PRO A 176 -21.61 22.92 -10.13
CA PRO A 176 -22.02 21.96 -9.12
C PRO A 176 -20.87 21.00 -8.79
N ALA A 177 -20.86 20.48 -7.56
CA ALA A 177 -19.80 19.58 -7.07
C ALA A 177 -19.57 18.36 -7.98
N SER A 178 -20.62 17.83 -8.61
CA SER A 178 -20.52 16.73 -9.57
C SER A 178 -19.69 17.06 -10.81
N ARG A 179 -19.79 18.29 -11.33
CA ARG A 179 -18.98 18.77 -12.47
C ARG A 179 -17.53 19.01 -12.07
N VAL A 180 -17.30 19.49 -10.84
CA VAL A 180 -15.94 19.62 -10.29
C VAL A 180 -15.30 18.22 -10.18
N ARG A 181 -15.98 17.25 -9.58
CA ARG A 181 -15.53 15.86 -9.48
C ARG A 181 -15.26 15.24 -10.85
N GLU A 182 -16.16 15.42 -11.82
CA GLU A 182 -15.96 14.94 -13.19
C GLU A 182 -14.72 15.57 -13.84
N GLY A 183 -14.50 16.87 -13.65
CA GLY A 183 -13.31 17.57 -14.12
C GLY A 183 -12.02 17.02 -13.49
N MET A 184 -12.04 16.74 -12.19
CA MET A 184 -10.91 16.12 -11.48
C MET A 184 -10.62 14.72 -12.01
N TYR A 185 -11.65 13.89 -12.20
CA TYR A 185 -11.49 12.54 -12.75
C TYR A 185 -10.88 12.55 -14.17
N ARG A 186 -11.39 13.43 -15.05
CA ARG A 186 -10.81 13.64 -16.39
C ARG A 186 -9.36 14.11 -16.32
N GLU A 187 -9.03 14.94 -15.34
CA GLU A 187 -7.66 15.42 -15.11
C GLU A 187 -6.72 14.28 -14.72
N ILE A 188 -7.15 13.35 -13.86
CA ILE A 188 -6.37 12.15 -13.50
C ILE A 188 -6.02 11.37 -14.77
N LEU A 189 -7.03 11.02 -15.59
CA LEU A 189 -6.83 10.26 -16.82
C LEU A 189 -5.90 10.98 -17.80
N ARG A 190 -6.12 12.28 -18.01
CA ARG A 190 -5.33 13.11 -18.92
C ARG A 190 -3.86 13.18 -18.49
N ARG A 191 -3.60 13.37 -17.19
CA ARG A 191 -2.25 13.44 -16.65
C ARG A 191 -1.56 12.08 -16.70
N ALA A 192 -2.25 11.01 -16.31
CA ALA A 192 -1.70 9.66 -16.36
C ALA A 192 -1.27 9.30 -17.79
N ALA A 193 -2.12 9.54 -18.79
CA ALA A 193 -1.78 9.30 -20.20
C ALA A 193 -0.60 10.16 -20.68
N ALA A 194 -0.52 11.42 -20.26
CA ALA A 194 0.59 12.30 -20.63
C ALA A 194 1.92 11.90 -19.97
N VAL A 195 1.89 11.47 -18.71
CA VAL A 195 3.07 10.95 -17.99
C VAL A 195 3.55 9.66 -18.65
N ALA A 196 2.64 8.71 -18.93
CA ALA A 196 2.95 7.46 -19.62
C ALA A 196 3.55 7.69 -21.02
N ALA A 197 3.10 8.74 -21.72
CA ALA A 197 3.66 9.17 -23.01
C ALA A 197 4.97 9.97 -22.91
N GLY A 198 5.57 10.08 -21.72
CA GLY A 198 6.85 10.78 -21.50
C GLY A 198 6.76 12.31 -21.48
N ARG A 199 5.59 12.92 -21.72
CA ARG A 199 5.39 14.38 -21.77
C ARG A 199 5.63 15.07 -20.41
N TYR A 200 5.61 14.28 -19.33
CA TYR A 200 5.90 14.71 -17.96
C TYR A 200 6.83 13.71 -17.24
N GLY A 201 7.77 13.09 -17.95
CA GLY A 201 8.57 11.97 -17.41
C GLY A 201 9.34 12.28 -16.10
N ARG A 202 9.62 13.55 -15.81
CA ARG A 202 10.24 14.02 -14.56
C ARG A 202 9.25 14.50 -13.49
N CYS A 203 7.96 14.58 -13.81
CA CYS A 203 6.95 15.00 -12.85
C CYS A 203 6.56 13.82 -11.96
N GLY A 204 6.94 13.92 -10.69
CA GLY A 204 6.54 13.02 -9.63
C GLY A 204 6.60 13.73 -8.30
N PHE A 205 5.80 13.29 -7.33
CA PHE A 205 5.94 13.71 -5.94
C PHE A 205 6.53 12.58 -5.13
N THR A 206 7.84 12.61 -4.97
CA THR A 206 8.55 11.75 -4.02
C THR A 206 8.50 12.43 -2.65
N PRO A 207 8.02 11.73 -1.60
CA PRO A 207 8.07 12.27 -0.25
C PRO A 207 9.52 12.50 0.22
N PRO A 208 9.75 13.41 1.18
CA PRO A 208 11.09 13.69 1.70
C PRO A 208 11.68 12.49 2.48
N SER A 209 10.83 11.64 3.05
CA SER A 209 11.27 10.36 3.61
C SER A 209 11.49 9.34 2.50
N ALA A 210 12.67 8.71 2.49
CA ALA A 210 12.93 7.58 1.59
C ALA A 210 12.07 6.36 1.95
N GLN A 211 11.72 6.19 3.23
CA GLN A 211 10.91 5.05 3.69
C GLN A 211 9.42 5.27 3.43
N PRO A 212 8.70 4.26 2.90
CA PRO A 212 7.25 4.29 2.78
C PRO A 212 6.54 4.46 4.13
N PRO A 213 5.36 5.09 4.16
CA PRO A 213 4.69 5.42 5.42
C PRO A 213 3.98 4.22 6.09
N THR A 214 3.80 3.11 5.37
CA THR A 214 3.02 1.95 5.86
C THR A 214 3.90 0.71 6.03
N ALA A 215 3.53 -0.15 6.98
CA ALA A 215 4.29 -1.35 7.26
C ALA A 215 4.40 -2.25 6.03
N MET A 216 3.31 -2.57 5.32
CA MET A 216 3.39 -3.41 4.12
C MET A 216 4.35 -2.84 3.05
N ALA A 217 4.34 -1.52 2.85
CA ALA A 217 5.25 -0.90 1.90
C ALA A 217 6.71 -0.90 2.39
N GLN A 218 6.96 -0.72 3.69
CA GLN A 218 8.29 -0.89 4.27
C GLN A 218 8.77 -2.34 4.18
N GLY A 219 7.88 -3.31 4.36
CA GLY A 219 8.22 -4.74 4.24
C GLY A 219 8.74 -5.07 2.85
N LEU A 220 8.05 -4.61 1.82
CA LEU A 220 8.53 -4.74 0.45
C LEU A 220 9.84 -3.95 0.22
N ALA A 221 9.84 -2.65 0.53
CA ALA A 221 10.88 -1.72 0.11
C ALA A 221 12.17 -1.77 0.94
N CYS A 222 12.08 -2.18 2.21
CA CYS A 222 13.18 -2.10 3.17
C CYS A 222 13.57 -3.46 3.77
N GLN A 223 12.65 -4.43 3.84
CA GLN A 223 12.96 -5.75 4.38
C GLN A 223 13.24 -6.76 3.24
N TRP A 224 12.36 -6.84 2.26
CA TRP A 224 12.37 -7.94 1.31
C TRP A 224 13.27 -7.69 0.09
N PHE A 225 13.15 -6.52 -0.54
CA PHE A 225 13.85 -6.21 -1.80
C PHE A 225 14.85 -5.06 -1.72
N ASN A 226 14.91 -4.30 -0.62
CA ASN A 226 15.85 -3.17 -0.43
C ASN A 226 15.80 -2.12 -1.57
N LEU A 227 14.60 -1.74 -1.97
CA LEU A 227 14.35 -0.80 -3.06
C LEU A 227 14.83 0.63 -2.76
N GLY A 228 14.83 1.03 -1.49
CA GLY A 228 15.14 2.41 -1.09
C GLY A 228 14.31 3.43 -1.88
N PRO A 229 14.91 4.50 -2.44
CA PRO A 229 14.19 5.50 -3.24
C PRO A 229 13.50 4.93 -4.49
N ALA A 230 13.96 3.79 -5.01
CA ALA A 230 13.38 3.18 -6.21
C ALA A 230 11.92 2.79 -6.00
N TYR A 231 11.50 2.51 -4.76
CA TYR A 231 10.09 2.26 -4.43
C TYR A 231 9.16 3.37 -4.97
N TRP A 232 9.60 4.63 -4.91
CA TRP A 232 8.82 5.79 -5.30
C TRP A 232 8.89 6.11 -6.79
N THR A 233 10.05 5.88 -7.41
CA THR A 233 10.40 6.42 -8.73
C THR A 233 10.44 5.37 -9.83
N ALA A 234 10.70 4.11 -9.51
CA ALA A 234 10.69 3.03 -10.49
C ALA A 234 9.26 2.52 -10.75
N LEU A 235 9.08 1.88 -11.90
CA LEU A 235 7.87 1.13 -12.20
C LEU A 235 7.90 -0.20 -11.43
N PRO A 236 6.76 -0.63 -10.85
CA PRO A 236 6.65 -1.98 -10.30
C PRO A 236 6.89 -3.03 -11.38
N SER A 237 7.99 -3.76 -11.28
CA SER A 237 8.35 -4.83 -12.22
C SER A 237 9.32 -5.81 -11.58
N THR A 238 9.45 -7.00 -12.18
CA THR A 238 10.39 -8.02 -11.71
C THR A 238 11.84 -7.57 -11.92
N GLU A 239 12.13 -6.87 -13.02
CA GLU A 239 13.46 -6.35 -13.34
C GLU A 239 13.92 -5.31 -12.31
N ALA A 240 12.98 -4.49 -11.81
CA ALA A 240 13.27 -3.49 -10.78
C ALA A 240 13.55 -4.12 -9.40
N LEU A 241 13.11 -5.36 -9.16
CA LEU A 241 13.32 -6.10 -7.91
C LEU A 241 14.58 -6.97 -7.91
N GLN A 242 15.17 -7.18 -9.09
CA GLN A 242 16.42 -7.92 -9.20
C GLN A 242 17.54 -7.13 -8.50
N PRO A 243 18.40 -7.80 -7.71
CA PRO A 243 19.57 -7.15 -7.13
C PRO A 243 20.44 -6.62 -8.25
N ARG A 244 20.61 -5.29 -8.31
CA ARG A 244 21.57 -4.70 -9.24
C ARG A 244 22.96 -5.16 -8.81
N PHE A 245 23.60 -6.00 -9.61
CA PHE A 245 25.03 -6.24 -9.47
C PHE A 245 25.71 -4.88 -9.55
N VAL A 246 26.26 -4.42 -8.43
CA VAL A 246 27.18 -3.29 -8.43
C VAL A 246 28.39 -3.78 -9.22
N THR A 247 28.47 -3.42 -10.51
CA THR A 247 29.73 -3.51 -11.22
C THR A 247 30.64 -2.49 -10.57
N SER A 248 31.50 -2.97 -9.66
CA SER A 248 32.62 -2.21 -9.12
C SER A 248 33.47 -1.75 -10.31
N GLY A 249 33.40 -0.46 -10.61
CA GLY A 249 34.36 0.22 -11.48
C GLY A 249 35.52 0.74 -10.65
#